data_AF-A0A2Z4C254-F1
#
_entry.id   AF-A0A2Z4C254-F1
#
_cell.length_a   1.000
_cell.length_b   1.000
_cell.length_c   1.000
_cell.angle_alpha   90.00
_cell.angle_beta   90.00
_cell.angle_gamma   90.00
#
_symmetry.space_group_name_H-M   'P 1'
#
loop_
_entity.id
_entity.type
_entity.pdbx_description
1 polymer ?
#
loop_
_entity_poly.entity_id
_entity_poly.type
_entity_poly.pdbx_seq_one_letter_code
_entity_poly.pdbx_strand_id
1 'polypeptide(L)'
;KTVLRMLALGVSLVLVGLVGGGWAYDIPYCDGRQTIVHLFEWKWTDIAQECERFLGPNGFCGVQVSPPMEHIVASGDGYPWWQRYQPVSYKLESRSGNEEQFVDMVNRCNAVGVRIIVDAVVNHMTGLGRSGSGSGGSSFNADNRDFPGVPFGPSDFTPRDQCPSSDGSIHDYSNVQEVRNCYLVGLTDLYGASEYVRQKVSDYFNHVIDIGVMGFRVDASKHMWPGDLEAIQGLTHDLNTAAGFPSGARPFFFHEVIDQGGEPITVQEYFGVGRTTEFRFGKKIAWGI
;
A
#
# COMPACT_ATOMS: atom_id res chain seq x y z
N LYS A 1 35.65 -52.37 43.88
CA LYS A 1 34.52 -52.67 42.94
C LYS A 1 33.30 -52.04 43.60
N THR A 2 32.75 -50.89 43.22
CA THR A 2 32.55 -50.26 41.91
C THR A 2 32.34 -48.76 42.14
N VAL A 3 32.90 -47.93 41.27
CA VAL A 3 32.81 -46.45 41.29
C VAL A 3 31.44 -46.03 40.77
N LEU A 4 30.69 -45.24 41.54
CA LEU A 4 29.43 -44.63 41.10
C LEU A 4 29.75 -43.26 40.48
N ARG A 5 29.73 -43.19 39.14
CA ARG A 5 29.80 -41.94 38.38
C ARG A 5 28.43 -41.26 38.40
N MET A 6 28.31 -40.11 39.04
CA MET A 6 27.20 -39.18 38.82
C MET A 6 27.40 -38.51 37.46
N LEU A 7 26.52 -38.81 36.51
CA LEU A 7 26.37 -38.02 35.28
C LEU A 7 25.65 -36.72 35.61
N ALA A 8 26.32 -35.58 35.42
CA ALA A 8 25.68 -34.29 35.35
C ALA A 8 24.96 -34.18 34.00
N LEU A 9 23.62 -34.19 34.00
CA LEU A 9 22.84 -33.78 32.84
C LEU A 9 22.85 -32.24 32.79
N GLY A 10 23.59 -31.68 31.84
CA GLY A 10 23.47 -30.28 31.46
C GLY A 10 22.15 -30.05 30.73
N VAL A 11 21.24 -29.30 31.36
CA VAL A 11 20.04 -28.79 30.70
C VAL A 11 20.47 -27.65 29.78
N SER A 12 20.60 -27.95 28.48
CA SER A 12 20.73 -26.92 27.45
C SER A 12 19.37 -26.25 27.28
N LEU A 13 19.24 -25.01 27.77
CA LEU A 13 18.09 -24.16 27.54
C LEU A 13 18.12 -23.72 26.07
N VAL A 14 17.47 -24.47 25.19
CA VAL A 14 17.20 -24.01 23.83
C VAL A 14 16.12 -22.94 23.93
N LEU A 15 16.54 -21.67 23.92
CA LEU A 15 15.66 -20.57 23.58
C LEU A 15 15.23 -20.76 22.12
N VAL A 16 14.08 -21.40 21.92
CA VAL A 16 13.35 -21.29 20.67
C VAL A 16 12.91 -19.83 20.60
N GLY A 17 13.63 -19.03 19.82
CA GLY A 17 13.13 -17.73 19.39
C GLY A 17 11.82 -17.97 18.67
N LEU A 18 10.71 -17.58 19.29
CA LEU A 18 9.46 -17.36 18.59
C LEU A 18 9.73 -16.23 17.60
N VAL A 19 10.07 -16.57 16.37
CA VAL A 19 9.92 -15.64 15.25
C VAL A 19 8.42 -15.45 15.13
N GLY A 20 7.92 -14.40 15.77
CA GLY A 20 6.53 -13.95 15.68
C GLY A 20 6.26 -13.39 14.29
N GLY A 21 6.24 -14.25 13.27
CA GLY A 21 6.03 -13.87 11.88
C GLY A 21 4.56 -13.85 11.44
N GLY A 22 3.60 -13.87 12.37
CA GLY A 22 2.18 -14.07 12.03
C GLY A 22 1.33 -12.81 11.89
N TRP A 23 1.75 -11.66 12.43
CA TRP A 23 0.82 -10.54 12.70
C TRP A 23 1.52 -9.17 12.70
N ALA A 24 2.61 -9.02 11.96
CA ALA A 24 3.40 -7.78 12.02
C ALA A 24 2.63 -6.59 11.41
N TYR A 25 1.83 -6.83 10.37
CA TYR A 25 1.26 -5.78 9.51
C TYR A 25 -0.23 -5.50 9.72
N ASP A 26 -0.91 -6.12 10.70
CA ASP A 26 -2.36 -6.03 10.87
C ASP A 26 -2.81 -5.25 12.12
N ILE A 27 -1.86 -4.66 12.85
CA ILE A 27 -2.07 -3.90 14.08
C ILE A 27 -2.17 -2.40 13.77
N PRO A 28 -3.36 -1.78 13.89
CA PRO A 28 -3.48 -0.34 13.82
C PRO A 28 -3.16 0.32 15.18
N TYR A 29 -2.28 1.33 15.19
CA TYR A 29 -1.84 2.05 16.39
C TYR A 29 -2.78 3.22 16.72
N CYS A 30 -4.00 2.87 17.15
CA CYS A 30 -5.12 3.79 17.32
C CYS A 30 -5.38 4.27 18.77
N ASP A 31 -4.58 3.87 19.76
CA ASP A 31 -4.76 4.27 21.17
C ASP A 31 -6.19 4.08 21.70
N GLY A 32 -6.82 2.95 21.35
CA GLY A 32 -8.18 2.58 21.75
C GLY A 32 -9.30 3.12 20.84
N ARG A 33 -8.99 4.00 19.90
CA ARG A 33 -9.94 4.47 18.87
C ARG A 33 -10.17 3.38 17.82
N GLN A 34 -11.39 3.27 17.28
CA GLN A 34 -11.78 2.09 16.48
C GLN A 34 -12.21 2.40 15.04
N THR A 35 -12.39 3.67 14.69
CA THR A 35 -12.94 4.07 13.38
C THR A 35 -11.94 4.93 12.62
N ILE A 36 -11.74 4.62 11.34
CA ILE A 36 -11.07 5.50 10.38
C ILE A 36 -12.10 6.12 9.44
N VAL A 37 -11.74 7.24 8.81
CA VAL A 37 -12.56 7.89 7.77
C VAL A 37 -11.75 8.05 6.49
N HIS A 38 -12.36 7.77 5.34
CA HIS A 38 -11.76 8.08 4.05
C HIS A 38 -12.19 9.49 3.62
N LEU A 39 -11.29 10.47 3.74
CA LEU A 39 -11.52 11.85 3.27
C LEU A 39 -11.14 11.97 1.79
N PHE A 40 -11.98 11.35 0.95
CA PHE A 40 -11.75 11.19 -0.47
C PHE A 40 -11.59 12.53 -1.20
N GLU A 41 -10.46 12.71 -1.87
CA GLU A 41 -10.06 13.91 -2.64
C GLU A 41 -9.85 15.20 -1.83
N TRP A 42 -9.83 15.12 -0.50
CA TRP A 42 -9.57 16.30 0.34
C TRP A 42 -8.12 16.79 0.20
N LYS A 43 -7.92 18.10 0.31
CA LYS A 43 -6.59 18.71 0.35
C LYS A 43 -5.92 18.46 1.69
N TRP A 44 -4.58 18.41 1.72
CA TRP A 44 -3.81 18.20 2.95
C TRP A 44 -4.14 19.24 4.03
N THR A 45 -4.28 20.50 3.63
CA THR A 45 -4.61 21.61 4.52
C THR A 45 -6.00 21.51 5.14
N ASP A 46 -6.97 20.94 4.42
CA ASP A 46 -8.32 20.71 4.93
C ASP A 46 -8.34 19.52 5.89
N ILE A 47 -7.61 18.43 5.57
CA ILE A 47 -7.48 17.27 6.46
C ILE A 47 -6.80 17.66 7.78
N ALA A 48 -5.74 18.46 7.72
CA ALA A 48 -5.04 18.94 8.92
C ALA A 48 -5.99 19.69 9.87
N GLN A 49 -6.82 20.58 9.33
CA GLN A 49 -7.85 21.28 10.09
C GLN A 49 -8.94 20.33 10.61
N GLU A 50 -9.35 19.34 9.81
CA GLU A 50 -10.35 18.35 10.17
C GLU A 50 -9.91 17.47 11.35
N CYS A 51 -8.62 17.08 11.36
CA CYS A 51 -8.01 16.35 12.46
C CYS A 51 -8.17 17.09 13.80
N GLU A 52 -7.85 18.38 13.82
CA GLU A 52 -7.87 19.21 15.02
C GLU A 52 -9.29 19.57 15.45
N ARG A 53 -10.12 20.03 14.50
CA ARG A 53 -11.43 20.61 14.80
C ARG A 53 -12.53 19.58 15.04
N PHE A 54 -12.36 18.35 14.52
CA PHE A 54 -13.44 17.36 14.53
C PHE A 54 -12.96 15.94 14.87
N LEU A 55 -12.05 15.35 14.09
CA LEU A 55 -11.73 13.93 14.20
C LEU A 55 -11.06 13.57 15.52
N GLY A 56 -10.12 14.40 15.98
CA GLY A 56 -9.45 14.26 17.26
C GLY A 56 -10.44 14.29 18.42
N PRO A 57 -11.21 15.39 18.59
CA PRO A 57 -12.23 15.50 19.63
C PRO A 57 -13.32 14.42 19.60
N ASN A 58 -13.64 13.87 18.42
CA ASN A 58 -14.68 12.85 18.26
C ASN A 58 -14.14 11.40 18.23
N GLY A 59 -12.86 11.18 18.59
CA GLY A 59 -12.33 9.84 18.83
C GLY A 59 -12.12 8.98 17.58
N PHE A 60 -11.94 9.59 16.41
CA PHE A 60 -11.52 8.85 15.20
C PHE A 60 -10.06 8.42 15.33
N CYS A 61 -9.76 7.18 14.95
CA CYS A 61 -8.39 6.66 14.92
C CYS A 61 -7.56 7.38 13.87
N GLY A 62 -8.07 7.55 12.65
CA GLY A 62 -7.26 8.02 11.55
C GLY A 62 -8.02 8.32 10.28
N VAL A 63 -7.27 8.81 9.30
CA VAL A 63 -7.75 9.22 7.98
C VAL A 63 -7.07 8.37 6.92
N GLN A 64 -7.86 7.72 6.06
CA GLN A 64 -7.36 7.28 4.75
C GLN A 64 -7.35 8.50 3.82
N VAL A 65 -6.18 8.83 3.28
CA VAL A 65 -6.01 9.91 2.32
C VAL A 65 -5.99 9.35 0.89
N SER A 66 -6.44 10.13 -0.09
CA SER A 66 -6.27 9.80 -1.51
C SER A 66 -4.79 9.74 -1.92
N PRO A 67 -4.43 9.09 -3.05
CA PRO A 67 -3.04 8.83 -3.41
C PRO A 67 -2.17 10.10 -3.40
N PRO A 68 -1.15 10.20 -2.53
CA PRO A 68 -0.37 11.42 -2.36
C PRO A 68 0.77 11.56 -3.37
N MET A 69 1.10 10.48 -4.07
CA MET A 69 2.13 10.47 -5.10
C MET A 69 1.71 11.25 -6.36
N GLU A 70 2.71 11.64 -7.14
CA GLU A 70 2.53 12.25 -8.44
C GLU A 70 1.77 11.34 -9.40
N HIS A 71 0.78 11.91 -10.06
CA HIS A 71 -0.12 11.19 -10.95
C HIS A 71 -0.34 11.96 -12.25
N ILE A 72 -0.99 11.35 -13.24
CA ILE A 72 -1.31 12.07 -14.49
C ILE A 72 -2.24 13.26 -14.24
N VAL A 73 -2.18 14.23 -15.14
CA VAL A 73 -3.16 15.32 -15.22
C VAL A 73 -4.08 15.08 -16.42
N ALA A 74 -5.26 14.49 -16.17
CA ALA A 74 -6.22 14.15 -17.22
C ALA A 74 -7.17 15.34 -17.51
N SER A 75 -6.59 16.47 -17.95
CA SER A 75 -7.35 17.70 -18.23
C SER A 75 -8.36 17.54 -19.36
N GLY A 76 -8.03 16.76 -20.39
CA GLY A 76 -8.94 16.42 -21.50
C GLY A 76 -10.18 15.63 -21.05
N ASP A 77 -10.09 14.93 -19.92
CA ASP A 77 -11.17 14.14 -19.32
C ASP A 77 -11.88 14.90 -18.17
N GLY A 78 -11.56 16.19 -17.95
CA GLY A 78 -12.20 17.04 -16.95
C GLY A 78 -11.67 16.89 -15.51
N TYR A 79 -10.40 16.51 -15.34
CA TYR A 79 -9.77 16.27 -14.02
C TYR A 79 -10.54 15.26 -13.14
N PRO A 80 -10.83 14.06 -13.68
CA PRO A 80 -11.57 13.04 -12.96
C PRO A 80 -10.77 12.51 -11.77
N TRP A 81 -11.48 11.98 -10.77
CA TRP A 81 -10.86 11.46 -9.56
C TRP A 81 -9.87 10.32 -9.82
N TRP A 82 -10.17 9.47 -10.82
CA TRP A 82 -9.37 8.30 -11.15
C TRP A 82 -7.99 8.65 -11.71
N GLN A 83 -7.73 9.92 -12.07
CA GLN A 83 -6.40 10.33 -12.52
C GLN A 83 -5.33 10.08 -11.45
N ARG A 84 -5.71 10.06 -10.17
CA ARG A 84 -4.83 9.77 -9.03
C ARG A 84 -4.38 8.30 -8.93
N TYR A 85 -5.10 7.41 -9.61
CA TYR A 85 -4.79 5.97 -9.71
C TYR A 85 -3.99 5.67 -10.98
N GLN A 86 -3.26 6.66 -11.50
CA GLN A 86 -2.31 6.49 -12.59
C GLN A 86 -1.00 7.20 -12.21
N PRO A 87 -0.14 6.54 -11.40
CA PRO A 87 1.10 7.12 -10.91
C PRO A 87 2.06 7.47 -12.04
N VAL A 88 2.75 8.58 -11.89
CA VAL A 88 3.83 9.03 -12.80
C VAL A 88 5.18 8.99 -12.09
N SER A 89 5.21 9.34 -10.80
CA SER A 89 6.36 9.13 -9.94
C SER A 89 5.94 8.96 -8.48
N TYR A 90 6.89 8.73 -7.58
CA TYR A 90 6.64 8.66 -6.13
C TYR A 90 6.89 9.97 -5.39
N LYS A 91 7.07 11.10 -6.10
CA LYS A 91 7.09 12.44 -5.48
C LYS A 91 5.76 12.71 -4.78
N LEU A 92 5.78 13.35 -3.61
CA LEU A 92 4.57 13.75 -2.89
C LEU A 92 3.99 15.06 -3.44
N GLU A 93 3.65 15.07 -4.72
CA GLU A 93 3.12 16.23 -5.45
C GLU A 93 1.83 15.84 -6.17
N SER A 94 0.68 16.11 -5.54
CA SER A 94 -0.63 15.62 -6.00
C SER A 94 -1.67 16.74 -6.08
N ARG A 95 -2.85 16.40 -6.59
CA ARG A 95 -4.03 17.30 -6.56
C ARG A 95 -4.37 17.84 -5.17
N SER A 96 -4.04 17.12 -4.10
CA SER A 96 -4.33 17.52 -2.72
C SER A 96 -3.33 18.54 -2.14
N GLY A 97 -2.16 18.71 -2.77
CA GLY A 97 -1.09 19.58 -2.29
C GLY A 97 0.31 18.99 -2.49
N ASN A 98 1.30 19.78 -2.09
CA ASN A 98 2.72 19.44 -2.16
C ASN A 98 3.21 18.68 -0.91
N GLU A 99 4.48 18.31 -0.90
CA GLU A 99 5.10 17.54 0.17
C GLU A 99 5.10 18.28 1.51
N GLU A 100 5.41 19.59 1.51
CA GLU A 100 5.40 20.40 2.74
C GLU A 100 4.02 20.39 3.40
N GLN A 101 2.96 20.52 2.61
CA GLN A 101 1.57 20.46 3.08
C GLN A 101 1.18 19.05 3.56
N PHE A 102 1.69 18.01 2.91
CA PHE A 102 1.48 16.63 3.36
C PHE A 102 2.15 16.38 4.72
N VAL A 103 3.39 16.83 4.89
CA VAL A 103 4.14 16.73 6.16
C VAL A 103 3.46 17.53 7.26
N ASP A 104 2.99 18.77 6.99
CA ASP A 104 2.21 19.57 7.96
C ASP A 104 0.95 18.82 8.42
N MET A 105 0.21 18.25 7.47
CA MET A 105 -1.00 17.46 7.77
C MET A 105 -0.68 16.25 8.64
N VAL A 106 0.34 15.44 8.29
CA VAL A 106 0.72 14.26 9.08
C VAL A 106 1.08 14.66 10.51
N ASN A 107 1.92 15.69 10.67
CA ASN A 107 2.37 16.16 11.98
C ASN A 107 1.22 16.66 12.85
N ARG A 108 0.34 17.51 12.29
CA ARG A 108 -0.79 18.07 13.03
C ARG A 108 -1.83 17.02 13.39
N CYS A 109 -2.13 16.10 12.49
CA CYS A 109 -3.03 14.97 12.78
C CYS A 109 -2.46 14.06 13.88
N ASN A 110 -1.18 13.68 13.78
CA ASN A 110 -0.53 12.86 14.81
C ASN A 110 -0.51 13.55 16.18
N ALA A 111 -0.30 14.87 16.23
CA ALA A 111 -0.31 15.64 17.48
C ALA A 111 -1.64 15.60 18.24
N VAL A 112 -2.76 15.37 17.54
CA VAL A 112 -4.11 15.21 18.14
C VAL A 112 -4.56 13.74 18.20
N GLY A 113 -3.64 12.80 17.99
CA GLY A 113 -3.87 11.36 18.05
C GLY A 113 -4.72 10.82 16.89
N VAL A 114 -4.75 11.53 15.76
CA VAL A 114 -5.40 11.07 14.51
C VAL A 114 -4.30 10.61 13.55
N ARG A 115 -4.28 9.33 13.23
CA ARG A 115 -3.26 8.71 12.38
C ARG A 115 -3.56 8.90 10.90
N ILE A 116 -2.53 8.88 10.07
CA ILE A 116 -2.67 8.94 8.61
C ILE A 116 -2.43 7.55 8.02
N ILE A 117 -3.28 7.16 7.07
CA ILE A 117 -3.14 5.97 6.24
C ILE A 117 -3.12 6.42 4.79
N VAL A 118 -2.05 6.09 4.07
CA VAL A 118 -1.86 6.47 2.66
C VAL A 118 -2.55 5.47 1.73
N ASP A 119 -3.29 5.95 0.75
CA ASP A 119 -3.70 5.15 -0.41
C ASP A 119 -2.50 4.99 -1.36
N ALA A 120 -1.99 3.76 -1.45
CA ALA A 120 -0.78 3.40 -2.17
C ALA A 120 -1.10 2.67 -3.47
N VAL A 121 -0.84 3.32 -4.59
CA VAL A 121 -1.01 2.75 -5.94
C VAL A 121 0.34 2.26 -6.44
N VAL A 122 0.57 0.95 -6.28
CA VAL A 122 1.89 0.32 -6.48
C VAL A 122 1.85 -0.96 -7.33
N ASN A 123 0.67 -1.33 -7.83
CA ASN A 123 0.53 -2.42 -8.80
C ASN A 123 0.99 -1.98 -10.20
N HIS A 124 0.70 -0.74 -10.58
CA HIS A 124 0.83 -0.25 -11.95
C HIS A 124 1.30 1.21 -11.96
N MET A 125 1.73 1.65 -13.15
CA MET A 125 1.90 3.07 -13.48
C MET A 125 0.74 3.53 -14.38
N THR A 126 0.96 4.46 -15.32
CA THR A 126 -0.11 5.03 -16.14
C THR A 126 -0.70 4.07 -17.18
N GLY A 127 -1.89 4.36 -17.68
CA GLY A 127 -2.50 3.63 -18.80
C GLY A 127 -1.80 3.86 -20.13
N LEU A 128 -1.79 2.84 -21.00
CA LEU A 128 -1.32 2.92 -22.39
C LEU A 128 -2.01 4.03 -23.18
N GLY A 129 -1.36 4.51 -24.23
CA GLY A 129 -1.81 5.63 -25.07
C GLY A 129 -1.66 7.00 -24.40
N ARG A 130 -0.91 7.08 -23.29
CA ARG A 130 -0.68 8.32 -22.54
C ARG A 130 0.81 8.64 -22.45
N SER A 131 1.13 9.91 -22.62
CA SER A 131 2.44 10.50 -22.35
C SER A 131 2.27 11.97 -21.99
N GLY A 132 3.27 12.55 -21.32
CA GLY A 132 3.23 13.95 -20.92
C GLY A 132 3.95 14.17 -19.61
N SER A 133 3.42 15.09 -18.80
CA SER A 133 3.93 15.40 -17.46
C SER A 133 2.88 15.13 -16.39
N GLY A 134 3.32 14.60 -15.25
CA GLY A 134 2.48 14.41 -14.07
C GLY A 134 2.25 15.69 -13.27
N SER A 135 1.47 15.59 -12.21
CA SER A 135 1.15 16.69 -11.29
C SER A 135 2.36 17.32 -10.60
N GLY A 136 3.48 16.60 -10.52
CA GLY A 136 4.77 17.01 -9.95
C GLY A 136 5.85 17.28 -11.00
N GLY A 137 5.44 17.47 -12.26
CA GLY A 137 6.30 17.87 -13.38
C GLY A 137 7.17 16.77 -13.98
N SER A 138 7.13 15.52 -13.49
CA SER A 138 7.92 14.44 -14.07
C SER A 138 7.33 14.04 -15.42
N SER A 139 8.18 13.82 -16.42
CA SER A 139 7.75 13.29 -17.70
C SER A 139 7.44 11.80 -17.61
N PHE A 140 6.55 11.30 -18.47
CA PHE A 140 6.31 9.88 -18.66
C PHE A 140 5.86 9.55 -20.10
N ASN A 141 6.08 8.30 -20.50
CA ASN A 141 5.52 7.72 -21.71
C ASN A 141 5.12 6.25 -21.43
N ALA A 142 3.81 6.00 -21.34
CA ALA A 142 3.27 4.70 -20.99
C ALA A 142 3.56 3.63 -22.05
N ASP A 143 3.45 3.97 -23.34
CA ASP A 143 3.67 3.04 -24.45
C ASP A 143 5.12 2.54 -24.50
N ASN A 144 6.05 3.41 -24.09
CA ASN A 144 7.46 3.08 -23.94
C ASN A 144 7.83 2.55 -22.54
N ARG A 145 6.89 2.48 -21.59
CA ARG A 145 7.15 2.13 -20.19
C ARG A 145 8.28 2.97 -19.57
N ASP A 146 8.30 4.26 -19.89
CA ASP A 146 9.36 5.19 -19.51
C ASP A 146 8.83 6.18 -18.46
N PHE A 147 9.29 6.02 -17.22
CA PHE A 147 8.89 6.80 -16.05
C PHE A 147 10.13 7.33 -15.32
N PRO A 148 10.86 8.31 -15.90
CA PRO A 148 12.14 8.80 -15.37
C PRO A 148 12.03 9.44 -13.97
N GLY A 149 10.82 9.77 -13.51
CA GLY A 149 10.59 10.26 -12.15
C GLY A 149 10.83 9.22 -11.05
N VAL A 150 10.80 7.91 -11.35
CA VAL A 150 11.10 6.82 -10.38
C VAL A 150 12.50 6.23 -10.53
N PRO A 151 13.25 6.55 -11.59
CA PRO A 151 13.28 5.97 -12.94
C PRO A 151 12.84 4.50 -13.11
N PHE A 152 11.66 4.25 -13.68
CA PHE A 152 11.32 2.93 -14.25
C PHE A 152 11.44 2.93 -15.77
N GLY A 153 11.92 1.81 -16.32
CA GLY A 153 12.00 1.52 -17.74
C GLY A 153 11.29 0.19 -18.09
N PRO A 154 11.33 -0.25 -19.36
CA PRO A 154 10.64 -1.45 -19.83
C PRO A 154 10.90 -2.74 -19.04
N SER A 155 12.08 -2.89 -18.44
CA SER A 155 12.46 -4.07 -17.64
C SER A 155 11.79 -4.14 -16.26
N ASP A 156 11.18 -3.04 -15.82
CA ASP A 156 10.56 -2.91 -14.51
C ASP A 156 9.05 -3.24 -14.55
N PHE A 157 8.54 -3.59 -15.72
CA PHE A 157 7.15 -3.99 -15.96
C PHE A 157 7.07 -5.46 -16.29
N THR A 158 5.91 -6.06 -15.99
CA THR A 158 5.72 -7.50 -16.13
C THR A 158 6.06 -7.96 -17.55
N PRO A 159 6.98 -8.93 -17.71
CA PRO A 159 7.38 -9.42 -19.03
C PRO A 159 6.18 -9.93 -19.84
N ARG A 160 6.16 -9.60 -21.13
CA ARG A 160 5.02 -9.90 -22.02
C ARG A 160 4.66 -11.38 -22.04
N ASP A 161 5.64 -12.26 -21.94
CA ASP A 161 5.47 -13.72 -21.96
C ASP A 161 4.82 -14.28 -20.68
N GLN A 162 4.76 -13.50 -19.58
CA GLN A 162 4.07 -13.89 -18.35
C GLN A 162 2.57 -13.55 -18.36
N CYS A 163 2.14 -12.64 -19.24
CA CYS A 163 0.73 -12.34 -19.45
C CYS A 163 0.12 -13.31 -20.48
N PRO A 164 -0.80 -14.22 -20.10
CA PRO A 164 -1.35 -15.23 -21.00
C PRO A 164 -2.31 -14.66 -22.06
N SER A 165 -2.88 -13.47 -21.87
CA SER A 165 -3.80 -12.88 -22.83
C SER A 165 -3.07 -12.39 -24.09
N SER A 166 -3.75 -12.33 -25.23
CA SER A 166 -3.13 -11.95 -26.52
C SER A 166 -2.82 -10.46 -26.64
N ASP A 167 -3.61 -9.60 -26.00
CA ASP A 167 -3.48 -8.15 -26.05
C ASP A 167 -2.76 -7.55 -24.83
N GLY A 168 -2.35 -8.39 -23.88
CA GLY A 168 -1.65 -7.95 -22.68
C GLY A 168 -2.56 -7.49 -21.55
N SER A 169 -3.89 -7.52 -21.71
CA SER A 169 -4.86 -7.05 -20.73
C SER A 169 -5.59 -8.18 -20.01
N ILE A 170 -6.21 -7.89 -18.86
CA ILE A 170 -7.02 -8.85 -18.11
C ILE A 170 -8.42 -8.98 -18.74
N HIS A 171 -8.84 -10.22 -19.02
CA HIS A 171 -10.18 -10.58 -19.50
C HIS A 171 -10.79 -11.72 -18.68
N ASP A 172 -9.99 -12.73 -18.33
CA ASP A 172 -10.43 -13.92 -17.61
C ASP A 172 -10.04 -13.88 -16.12
N TYR A 173 -10.97 -13.45 -15.27
CA TYR A 173 -10.78 -13.45 -13.82
C TYR A 173 -10.73 -14.85 -13.19
N SER A 174 -11.01 -15.92 -13.95
CA SER A 174 -10.78 -17.30 -13.50
C SER A 174 -9.33 -17.76 -13.71
N ASN A 175 -8.51 -16.98 -14.41
CA ASN A 175 -7.10 -17.24 -14.64
C ASN A 175 -6.22 -16.36 -13.73
N VAL A 176 -5.71 -16.95 -12.64
CA VAL A 176 -4.86 -16.24 -11.66
C VAL A 176 -3.63 -15.59 -12.30
N GLN A 177 -3.01 -16.26 -13.29
CA GLN A 177 -1.83 -15.72 -13.99
C GLN A 177 -2.19 -14.49 -14.82
N GLU A 178 -3.37 -14.48 -15.42
CA GLU A 178 -3.85 -13.32 -16.17
C GLU A 178 -4.13 -12.15 -15.23
N VAL A 179 -4.85 -12.40 -14.13
CA VAL A 179 -5.24 -11.34 -13.18
C VAL A 179 -4.04 -10.65 -12.55
N ARG A 180 -2.91 -11.35 -12.35
CA ARG A 180 -1.71 -10.83 -11.67
C ARG A 180 -0.56 -10.40 -12.57
N ASN A 181 -0.57 -10.75 -13.86
CA ASN A 181 0.56 -10.46 -14.76
C ASN A 181 0.15 -9.63 -16.00
N CYS A 182 -1.14 -9.35 -16.20
CA CYS A 182 -1.65 -8.57 -17.32
C CYS A 182 -2.13 -7.18 -16.88
N TYR A 183 -2.26 -6.28 -17.84
CA TYR A 183 -2.66 -4.90 -17.61
C TYR A 183 -4.12 -4.82 -17.17
N LEU A 184 -4.34 -4.38 -15.93
CA LEU A 184 -5.66 -4.01 -15.43
C LEU A 184 -6.15 -2.78 -16.20
N VAL A 185 -7.18 -2.94 -17.03
CA VAL A 185 -7.77 -1.87 -17.87
C VAL A 185 -6.73 -1.04 -18.66
N GLY A 186 -5.64 -1.68 -19.09
CA GLY A 186 -4.57 -1.05 -19.86
C GLY A 186 -3.52 -0.28 -19.04
N LEU A 187 -3.56 -0.38 -17.71
CA LEU A 187 -2.55 0.18 -16.80
C LEU A 187 -1.26 -0.63 -16.86
N THR A 188 -0.11 0.03 -17.07
CA THR A 188 1.17 -0.67 -17.21
C THR A 188 1.56 -1.35 -15.89
N ASP A 189 1.53 -2.67 -15.89
CA ASP A 189 1.71 -3.53 -14.72
C ASP A 189 3.19 -3.67 -14.31
N LEU A 190 3.52 -3.30 -13.07
CA LEU A 190 4.88 -3.34 -12.54
C LEU A 190 5.29 -4.78 -12.23
N TYR A 191 6.54 -5.13 -12.52
CA TYR A 191 7.03 -6.48 -12.26
C TYR A 191 7.39 -6.66 -10.78
N GLY A 192 6.39 -7.03 -9.98
CA GLY A 192 6.50 -7.21 -8.53
C GLY A 192 7.59 -8.19 -8.09
N ALA A 193 8.00 -9.11 -8.95
CA ALA A 193 9.09 -10.06 -8.68
C ALA A 193 10.51 -9.45 -8.81
N SER A 194 10.64 -8.25 -9.41
CA SER A 194 11.92 -7.55 -9.54
C SER A 194 12.37 -6.94 -8.22
N GLU A 195 13.57 -7.26 -7.76
CA GLU A 195 14.18 -6.64 -6.58
C GLU A 195 14.25 -5.12 -6.70
N TYR A 196 14.52 -4.59 -7.90
CA TYR A 196 14.57 -3.16 -8.15
C TYR A 196 13.21 -2.49 -7.95
N VAL A 197 12.14 -3.09 -8.50
CA VAL A 197 10.77 -2.59 -8.32
C VAL A 197 10.37 -2.62 -6.86
N ARG A 198 10.64 -3.74 -6.17
CA ARG A 198 10.35 -3.90 -4.74
C ARG A 198 11.06 -2.84 -3.90
N GLN A 199 12.34 -2.60 -4.17
CA GLN A 199 13.11 -1.56 -3.48
C GLN A 199 12.52 -0.18 -3.72
N LYS A 200 12.19 0.18 -4.97
CA LYS A 200 11.60 1.49 -5.29
C LYS A 200 10.25 1.74 -4.63
N VAL A 201 9.40 0.71 -4.57
CA VAL A 201 8.13 0.78 -3.85
C VAL A 201 8.36 0.91 -2.35
N SER A 202 9.29 0.14 -1.79
CA SER A 202 9.61 0.25 -0.37
C SER A 202 10.27 1.58 0.00
N ASP A 203 11.09 2.17 -0.87
CA ASP A 203 11.67 3.51 -0.65
C ASP A 203 10.56 4.56 -0.54
N TYR A 204 9.54 4.47 -1.38
CA TYR A 204 8.34 5.32 -1.28
C TYR A 204 7.59 5.09 0.04
N PHE A 205 7.37 3.85 0.45
CA PHE A 205 6.75 3.56 1.75
C PHE A 205 7.57 4.08 2.91
N ASN A 206 8.89 3.87 2.90
CA ASN A 206 9.80 4.30 3.94
C ASN A 206 9.83 5.82 4.05
N HIS A 207 9.79 6.54 2.93
CA HIS A 207 9.69 8.00 2.94
C HIS A 207 8.48 8.50 3.74
N VAL A 208 7.28 7.96 3.48
CA VAL A 208 6.08 8.39 4.21
C VAL A 208 5.97 7.82 5.62
N ILE A 209 6.54 6.64 5.89
CA ILE A 209 6.69 6.09 7.26
C ILE A 209 7.57 7.02 8.09
N ASP A 210 8.71 7.45 7.53
CA ASP A 210 9.65 8.35 8.19
C ASP A 210 9.03 9.73 8.43
N ILE A 211 8.10 10.18 7.58
CA ILE A 211 7.27 11.37 7.84
C ILE A 211 6.31 11.17 9.03
N GLY A 212 5.84 9.95 9.28
CA GLY A 212 4.96 9.62 10.41
C GLY A 212 3.60 9.05 10.04
N VAL A 213 3.43 8.51 8.82
CA VAL A 213 2.24 7.76 8.42
C VAL A 213 2.18 6.43 9.20
N MET A 214 0.97 6.01 9.62
CA MET A 214 0.77 4.75 10.36
C MET A 214 0.76 3.53 9.45
N GLY A 215 0.35 3.69 8.20
CA GLY A 215 0.12 2.56 7.32
C GLY A 215 -0.45 2.90 5.95
N PHE A 216 -0.91 1.86 5.26
CA PHE A 216 -1.26 1.91 3.85
C PHE A 216 -2.55 1.14 3.55
N ARG A 217 -3.40 1.75 2.71
CA ARG A 217 -4.36 1.05 1.87
C ARG A 217 -3.63 0.72 0.58
N VAL A 218 -3.40 -0.55 0.27
CA VAL A 218 -2.70 -0.94 -0.97
C VAL A 218 -3.74 -1.20 -2.06
N ASP A 219 -3.77 -0.31 -3.05
CA ASP A 219 -4.64 -0.39 -4.23
C ASP A 219 -4.42 -1.67 -5.02
N ALA A 220 -5.48 -2.18 -5.65
CA ALA A 220 -5.40 -3.26 -6.63
C ALA A 220 -4.62 -4.49 -6.16
N SER A 221 -4.59 -4.79 -4.85
CA SER A 221 -3.77 -5.88 -4.30
C SER A 221 -4.16 -7.26 -4.87
N LYS A 222 -5.40 -7.45 -5.31
CA LYS A 222 -5.84 -8.64 -6.07
C LYS A 222 -4.94 -8.94 -7.28
N HIS A 223 -4.44 -7.89 -7.91
CA HIS A 223 -3.58 -7.92 -9.11
C HIS A 223 -2.09 -8.09 -8.78
N MET A 224 -1.74 -8.15 -7.50
CA MET A 224 -0.37 -8.40 -7.04
C MET A 224 -0.27 -9.79 -6.42
N TRP A 225 0.90 -10.42 -6.56
CA TRP A 225 1.20 -11.66 -5.85
C TRP A 225 1.42 -11.40 -4.36
N PRO A 226 0.82 -12.19 -3.44
CA PRO A 226 1.05 -12.06 -2.01
C PRO A 226 2.54 -12.12 -1.61
N GLY A 227 3.33 -12.96 -2.30
CA GLY A 227 4.78 -13.06 -2.05
C GLY A 227 5.55 -11.80 -2.46
N ASP A 228 5.09 -11.06 -3.48
CA ASP A 228 5.68 -9.78 -3.86
C ASP A 228 5.35 -8.70 -2.82
N LEU A 229 4.11 -8.69 -2.33
CA LEU A 229 3.68 -7.82 -1.22
C LEU A 229 4.49 -8.09 0.05
N GLU A 230 4.67 -9.36 0.42
CA GLU A 230 5.49 -9.76 1.56
C GLU A 230 6.94 -9.26 1.40
N ALA A 231 7.53 -9.43 0.21
CA ALA A 231 8.89 -8.98 -0.07
C ALA A 231 9.03 -7.45 0.02
N ILE A 232 8.05 -6.69 -0.48
CA ILE A 232 8.02 -5.22 -0.37
C ILE A 232 7.89 -4.80 1.10
N GLN A 233 6.95 -5.39 1.83
CA GLN A 233 6.70 -5.05 3.24
C GLN A 233 7.86 -5.44 4.15
N GLY A 234 8.62 -6.48 3.80
CA GLY A 234 9.83 -6.88 4.53
C GLY A 234 10.95 -5.85 4.48
N LEU A 235 10.94 -4.95 3.47
CA LEU A 235 11.91 -3.88 3.29
C LEU A 235 11.52 -2.58 4.02
N THR A 236 10.31 -2.51 4.60
CA THR A 236 9.86 -1.28 5.24
C THR A 236 10.54 -1.05 6.60
N HIS A 237 10.70 0.21 6.97
CA HIS A 237 11.10 0.62 8.31
C HIS A 237 10.03 0.27 9.34
N ASP A 238 10.43 0.31 10.60
CA ASP A 238 9.48 0.46 11.71
C ASP A 238 8.90 1.87 11.69
N LEU A 239 7.72 2.05 12.27
CA LEU A 239 7.03 3.33 12.37
C LEU A 239 7.84 4.35 13.18
N ASN A 240 7.78 5.61 12.76
CA ASN A 240 8.56 6.68 13.35
C ASN A 240 8.16 6.97 14.81
N THR A 241 9.06 6.69 15.75
CA THR A 241 8.82 6.94 17.18
C THR A 241 8.62 8.42 17.53
N ALA A 242 9.18 9.35 16.74
CA ALA A 242 8.93 10.79 16.89
C ALA A 242 7.50 11.19 16.54
N ALA A 243 6.79 10.39 15.73
CA ALA A 243 5.36 10.56 15.44
C ALA A 243 4.44 9.92 16.51
N GLY A 244 5.02 9.45 17.62
CA GLY A 244 4.29 8.87 18.75
C GLY A 244 3.92 7.40 18.57
N PHE A 245 4.63 6.66 17.72
CA PHE A 245 4.49 5.21 17.60
C PHE A 245 5.46 4.47 18.57
N PRO A 246 5.10 3.26 19.04
CA PRO A 246 5.99 2.44 19.85
C PRO A 246 7.26 2.01 19.09
N SER A 247 8.36 1.81 19.82
CA SER A 247 9.58 1.21 19.24
C SER A 247 9.30 -0.20 18.73
N GLY A 248 9.78 -0.52 17.52
CA GLY A 248 9.53 -1.81 16.85
C GLY A 248 8.13 -1.94 16.24
N ALA A 249 7.33 -0.87 16.23
CA ALA A 249 6.02 -0.89 15.61
C ALA A 249 6.15 -1.02 14.09
N ARG A 250 5.40 -1.94 13.47
CA ARG A 250 5.41 -2.13 12.01
C ARG A 250 4.25 -1.39 11.35
N PRO A 251 4.37 -0.95 10.09
CA PRO A 251 3.28 -0.22 9.45
C PRO A 251 2.02 -1.09 9.29
N PHE A 252 0.86 -0.47 9.45
CA PHE A 252 -0.43 -1.14 9.26
C PHE A 252 -0.75 -1.25 7.77
N PHE A 253 -0.99 -2.45 7.26
CA PHE A 253 -1.40 -2.66 5.87
C PHE A 253 -2.82 -3.21 5.80
N PHE A 254 -3.62 -2.65 4.91
CA PHE A 254 -4.80 -3.32 4.41
C PHE A 254 -4.89 -3.29 2.89
N HIS A 255 -5.24 -4.42 2.33
CA HIS A 255 -5.17 -4.70 0.91
C HIS A 255 -6.54 -4.58 0.26
N GLU A 256 -6.60 -3.87 -0.87
CA GLU A 256 -7.78 -3.92 -1.71
C GLU A 256 -7.84 -5.24 -2.48
N VAL A 257 -8.72 -6.13 -2.04
CA VAL A 257 -8.96 -7.42 -2.70
C VAL A 257 -10.46 -7.57 -2.87
N ILE A 258 -10.97 -7.30 -4.08
CA ILE A 258 -12.39 -7.42 -4.38
C ILE A 258 -12.74 -8.91 -4.54
N ASP A 259 -12.88 -9.64 -3.44
CA ASP A 259 -13.39 -11.01 -3.40
C ASP A 259 -14.89 -11.01 -3.09
N GLN A 260 -15.73 -11.30 -4.09
CA GLN A 260 -17.17 -11.46 -3.92
C GLN A 260 -17.63 -12.92 -4.07
N GLY A 261 -16.70 -13.87 -4.09
CA GLY A 261 -16.92 -15.27 -4.44
C GLY A 261 -17.04 -15.53 -5.95
N GLY A 262 -16.74 -16.76 -6.37
CA GLY A 262 -16.84 -17.19 -7.78
C GLY A 262 -15.56 -17.00 -8.61
N GLU A 263 -14.51 -16.43 -8.02
CA GLU A 263 -13.18 -16.28 -8.61
C GLU A 263 -12.14 -17.06 -7.77
N PRO A 264 -11.03 -17.53 -8.36
CA PRO A 264 -10.03 -18.32 -7.66
C PRO A 264 -9.18 -17.51 -6.68
N ILE A 265 -9.04 -16.19 -6.87
CA ILE A 265 -8.27 -15.32 -5.98
C ILE A 265 -9.14 -14.91 -4.80
N THR A 266 -8.69 -15.23 -3.60
CA THR A 266 -9.46 -15.04 -2.36
C THR A 266 -8.73 -14.14 -1.36
N VAL A 267 -9.47 -13.49 -0.46
CA VAL A 267 -8.87 -12.62 0.58
C VAL A 267 -7.93 -13.36 1.53
N GLN A 268 -8.12 -14.66 1.72
CA GLN A 268 -7.33 -15.51 2.62
C GLN A 268 -5.85 -15.57 2.20
N GLU A 269 -5.56 -15.42 0.90
CA GLU A 269 -4.19 -15.38 0.38
C GLU A 269 -3.38 -14.18 0.91
N TYR A 270 -4.06 -13.14 1.39
CA TYR A 270 -3.44 -11.87 1.80
C TYR A 270 -3.37 -11.70 3.32
N PHE A 271 -3.91 -12.62 4.12
CA PHE A 271 -3.91 -12.50 5.59
C PHE A 271 -2.51 -12.52 6.21
N GLY A 272 -1.52 -13.10 5.53
CA GLY A 272 -0.13 -13.08 5.98
C GLY A 272 0.56 -11.72 5.82
N VAL A 273 0.03 -10.85 4.96
CA VAL A 273 0.64 -9.55 4.60
C VAL A 273 -0.17 -8.36 5.11
N GLY A 274 -1.25 -8.59 5.84
CA GLY A 274 -2.06 -7.53 6.46
C GLY A 274 -3.54 -7.84 6.44
N ARG A 275 -4.36 -6.81 6.67
CA ARG A 275 -5.82 -6.93 6.57
C ARG A 275 -6.28 -6.87 5.11
N THR A 276 -7.55 -7.19 4.88
CA THR A 276 -8.17 -7.05 3.56
C THR A 276 -9.49 -6.28 3.67
N THR A 277 -9.87 -5.68 2.56
CA THR A 277 -11.18 -5.05 2.37
C THR A 277 -12.25 -6.12 2.16
N GLU A 278 -13.19 -6.22 3.10
CA GLU A 278 -14.29 -7.20 3.01
C GLU A 278 -15.47 -6.62 2.21
N PHE A 279 -15.34 -6.62 0.88
CA PHE A 279 -16.38 -6.08 -0.01
C PHE A 279 -17.74 -6.79 0.11
N ARG A 280 -17.76 -8.04 0.64
CA ARG A 280 -19.03 -8.73 0.89
C ARG A 280 -19.79 -8.10 2.05
N PHE A 281 -19.11 -7.45 3.00
CA PHE A 281 -19.77 -6.81 4.15
C PHE A 281 -20.82 -5.80 3.70
N GLY A 282 -20.44 -4.80 2.89
CA GLY A 282 -21.39 -3.79 2.40
C GLY A 282 -22.54 -4.39 1.60
N LYS A 283 -22.25 -5.40 0.78
CA LYS A 283 -23.26 -6.14 0.00
C LYS A 283 -24.26 -6.88 0.91
N LYS A 284 -23.77 -7.50 1.99
CA LYS A 284 -24.59 -8.25 2.96
C LYS A 284 -25.47 -7.32 3.80
N ILE A 285 -24.92 -6.20 4.28
CA ILE A 285 -25.69 -5.17 4.99
C ILE A 285 -26.82 -4.62 4.10
N ALA A 286 -26.54 -4.35 2.81
CA ALA A 286 -27.56 -3.89 1.87
C ALA A 286 -28.69 -4.92 1.64
N TRP A 287 -28.40 -6.21 1.82
CA TRP A 287 -29.39 -7.29 1.77
C TRP A 287 -30.19 -7.46 3.07
N GLY A 288 -29.91 -6.69 4.12
CA GLY A 288 -30.63 -6.73 5.40
C GLY A 288 -30.25 -7.91 6.28
N ILE A 289 -29.00 -8.38 6.18
CA ILE A 289 -28.43 -9.47 7.00
C ILE A 289 -27.52 -8.86 8.06
#